data_AF-A0A2N3HS39-F1
#
_entry.id   AF-A0A2N3HS39-F1
#
_cell.length_a   1.000
_cell.length_b   1.000
_cell.length_c   1.000
_cell.angle_alpha   90.00
_cell.angle_beta   90.00
_cell.angle_gamma   90.00
#
_symmetry.space_group_name_H-M   'P 1'
#
loop_
_entity.id
_entity.type
_entity.pdbx_description
1 polymer ?
#
loop_
_entity_poly.entity_id
_entity_poly.type
_entity_poly.pdbx_seq_one_letter_code
_entity_poly.pdbx_strand_id
1 'polypeptide(L)'
;MNKWANWFRKENKWKQNFFAKISLILLLLIYSVSASAISKKDRDSLLLLPLFKNDQLLKLELKADFSCLLNDVGENRDYHKCQFKLDDHDNLSGIKIEVEVMTRGNFRRQKQNCNFPPLRFKFPEKAIVGTEFEGQSKLKYVSHCQSNLGGFEQNTIKEYLIYKMYNLIEAHSYRVRLSQILFIDSITKDSIKRYGFFLEDRNDVAARNGKSVLHYKNIKQYNMLRTNIVKLSLFQLMIGNSDWNVERLHNIDILSVDENSIPMAVPFDFDWSGIINQAYFTLDPAIAPDAKYKRKYKGFRWSDKDLELAFSDFYELKEPFLNLILECKYLNKESKLDVSEYILKFYDLIASPKDVKKYILKNSPKIPTGG
;
A
#
# COMPACT_ATOMS: atom_id res chain seq x y z
N MET A 1 -78.53 -34.93 -19.60
CA MET A 1 -77.93 -33.59 -19.39
C MET A 1 -76.64 -33.54 -18.54
N ASN A 2 -75.97 -34.65 -18.20
CA ASN A 2 -74.85 -34.62 -17.23
C ASN A 2 -73.43 -34.98 -17.74
N LYS A 3 -73.22 -35.19 -19.04
CA LYS A 3 -71.86 -35.44 -19.59
C LYS A 3 -71.15 -34.19 -20.12
N TRP A 4 -71.89 -33.24 -20.68
CA TRP A 4 -71.32 -32.01 -21.24
C TRP A 4 -70.86 -31.00 -20.17
N ALA A 5 -71.59 -30.89 -19.06
CA ALA A 5 -71.24 -29.97 -17.96
C ALA A 5 -69.90 -30.34 -17.26
N ASN A 6 -69.58 -31.64 -17.17
CA ASN A 6 -68.32 -32.09 -16.58
C ASN A 6 -67.12 -31.89 -17.50
N TRP A 7 -67.31 -31.89 -18.82
CA TRP A 7 -66.24 -31.65 -19.78
C TRP A 7 -65.80 -30.18 -19.78
N PHE A 8 -66.75 -29.23 -19.85
CA PHE A 8 -66.47 -27.80 -19.76
C PHE A 8 -65.81 -27.38 -18.44
N ARG A 9 -66.19 -28.01 -17.32
CA ARG A 9 -65.60 -27.72 -16.00
C ARG A 9 -64.15 -28.23 -15.87
N LYS A 10 -63.80 -29.30 -16.59
CA LYS A 10 -62.44 -29.88 -16.62
C LYS A 10 -61.50 -29.05 -17.51
N GLU A 11 -61.99 -28.59 -18.66
CA GLU A 11 -61.24 -27.68 -19.55
C GLU A 11 -60.92 -26.34 -18.88
N ASN A 12 -61.89 -25.73 -18.18
CA ASN A 12 -61.66 -24.45 -17.50
C ASN A 12 -60.67 -24.55 -16.33
N LYS A 13 -60.69 -25.66 -15.56
CA LYS A 13 -59.69 -25.90 -14.51
C LYS A 13 -58.29 -26.16 -15.09
N TRP A 14 -58.19 -26.81 -16.24
CA TRP A 14 -56.90 -27.05 -16.90
C TRP A 14 -56.31 -25.74 -17.43
N LYS A 15 -57.13 -24.89 -18.06
CA LYS A 15 -56.71 -23.55 -18.52
C LYS A 15 -56.30 -22.65 -17.35
N GLN A 16 -57.08 -22.59 -16.26
CA GLN A 16 -56.70 -21.80 -15.07
C GLN A 16 -55.39 -22.27 -14.42
N ASN A 17 -55.17 -23.58 -14.29
CA ASN A 17 -53.91 -24.12 -13.78
C ASN A 17 -52.73 -23.90 -14.73
N PHE A 18 -52.97 -23.88 -16.04
CA PHE A 18 -51.95 -23.58 -17.04
C PHE A 18 -51.53 -22.11 -16.99
N PHE A 19 -52.49 -21.17 -16.93
CA PHE A 19 -52.20 -19.74 -16.77
C PHE A 19 -51.55 -19.42 -15.42
N ALA A 20 -51.99 -20.05 -14.32
CA ALA A 20 -51.36 -19.87 -13.01
C ALA A 20 -49.91 -20.37 -12.96
N LYS A 21 -49.61 -21.51 -13.61
CA LYS A 21 -48.23 -22.02 -13.72
C LYS A 21 -47.36 -21.15 -14.62
N ILE A 22 -47.89 -20.62 -15.72
CA ILE A 22 -47.18 -19.68 -16.60
C ILE A 22 -46.90 -18.36 -15.88
N SER A 23 -47.86 -17.81 -15.13
CA SER A 23 -47.63 -16.61 -14.32
C SER A 23 -46.60 -16.85 -13.21
N LEU A 24 -46.54 -18.04 -12.59
CA LEU A 24 -45.51 -18.36 -11.60
C LEU A 24 -44.11 -18.49 -12.22
N ILE A 25 -44.01 -19.06 -13.43
CA ILE A 25 -42.74 -19.17 -14.19
C ILE A 25 -42.28 -17.78 -14.68
N LEU A 26 -43.21 -16.93 -15.14
CA LEU A 26 -42.90 -15.54 -15.49
C LEU A 26 -42.50 -14.71 -14.26
N LEU A 27 -43.12 -14.90 -13.09
CA LEU A 27 -42.70 -14.23 -11.85
C LEU A 27 -41.30 -14.69 -11.40
N LEU A 28 -40.98 -15.97 -11.56
CA LEU A 28 -39.64 -16.52 -11.27
C LEU A 28 -38.57 -16.02 -12.27
N LEU A 29 -38.96 -15.79 -13.54
CA LEU A 29 -38.08 -15.18 -14.55
C LEU A 29 -37.86 -13.68 -14.31
N ILE A 30 -38.85 -12.95 -13.76
CA ILE A 30 -38.70 -11.53 -13.41
C ILE A 30 -37.86 -11.35 -12.12
N TYR A 31 -37.82 -12.37 -11.24
CA TYR A 31 -36.89 -12.44 -10.11
C TYR A 31 -35.52 -13.03 -10.43
N SER A 32 -35.23 -13.34 -11.69
CA SER A 32 -33.84 -13.42 -12.14
C SER A 32 -33.27 -12.00 -12.16
N VAL A 33 -32.97 -11.49 -10.97
CA VAL A 33 -31.98 -10.43 -10.78
C VAL A 33 -30.85 -10.80 -11.72
N SER A 34 -30.55 -9.89 -12.64
CA SER A 34 -29.32 -9.98 -13.40
C SER A 34 -28.22 -9.99 -12.36
N ALA A 35 -27.81 -11.18 -11.95
CA ALA A 35 -26.54 -11.40 -11.28
C ALA A 35 -25.53 -11.06 -12.36
N SER A 36 -25.31 -9.76 -12.56
CA SER A 36 -24.13 -9.25 -13.22
C SER A 36 -23.01 -10.01 -12.57
N ALA A 37 -22.34 -10.87 -13.34
CA ALA A 37 -21.22 -11.63 -12.86
C ALA A 37 -20.25 -10.60 -12.28
N ILE A 38 -20.19 -10.55 -10.94
CA ILE A 38 -19.25 -9.70 -10.23
C ILE A 38 -17.90 -10.04 -10.84
N SER A 39 -17.27 -9.06 -11.48
CA SER A 39 -15.96 -9.27 -12.09
C SER A 39 -15.05 -9.87 -11.03
N LYS A 40 -14.13 -10.75 -11.41
CA LYS A 40 -13.12 -11.29 -10.48
C LYS A 40 -12.46 -10.17 -9.66
N LYS A 41 -12.23 -9.02 -10.29
CA LYS A 41 -11.73 -7.78 -9.70
C LYS A 41 -12.69 -7.12 -8.68
N ASP A 42 -14.00 -7.17 -8.94
CA ASP A 42 -15.02 -6.65 -8.02
C ASP A 42 -15.25 -7.60 -6.83
N ARG A 43 -14.97 -8.90 -7.03
CA ARG A 43 -14.99 -9.92 -5.98
C ARG A 43 -13.83 -9.73 -5.00
N ASP A 44 -12.62 -9.51 -5.52
CA ASP A 44 -11.41 -9.21 -4.73
C ASP A 44 -11.60 -7.95 -3.85
N SER A 45 -12.38 -6.99 -4.34
CA SER A 45 -12.66 -5.69 -3.69
C SER A 45 -13.61 -5.77 -2.48
N LEU A 46 -14.48 -6.79 -2.43
CA LEU A 46 -15.44 -7.04 -1.35
C LEU A 46 -14.92 -8.05 -0.31
N LEU A 47 -13.83 -8.75 -0.62
CA LEU A 47 -13.43 -10.00 0.03
C LEU A 47 -12.61 -9.88 1.31
N LEU A 48 -12.41 -8.67 1.86
CA LEU A 48 -11.86 -8.57 3.21
C LEU A 48 -10.51 -9.34 3.31
N LEU A 49 -9.63 -9.14 2.32
CA LEU A 49 -8.40 -9.95 2.10
C LEU A 49 -7.56 -10.09 3.39
N PRO A 50 -7.08 -11.30 3.71
CA PRO A 50 -6.52 -11.60 5.04
C PRO A 50 -5.17 -10.92 5.29
N LEU A 51 -4.30 -10.87 4.26
CA LEU A 51 -2.90 -10.50 4.42
C LEU A 51 -2.70 -9.20 5.19
N PHE A 52 -3.42 -8.13 4.83
CA PHE A 52 -3.17 -6.78 5.40
C PHE A 52 -4.10 -6.40 6.55
N LYS A 53 -4.88 -7.35 7.08
CA LYS A 53 -5.73 -7.14 8.25
C LYS A 53 -5.07 -7.46 9.57
N ASN A 54 -4.04 -8.30 9.52
CA ASN A 54 -3.30 -8.74 10.69
C ASN A 54 -1.92 -8.07 10.68
N ASP A 55 -1.51 -7.50 11.81
CA ASP A 55 -0.20 -6.87 11.97
C ASP A 55 0.85 -7.82 12.59
N GLN A 56 0.48 -9.06 12.89
CA GLN A 56 1.41 -10.09 13.35
C GLN A 56 2.48 -10.37 12.29
N LEU A 57 3.71 -10.53 12.77
CA LEU A 57 4.88 -10.84 11.94
C LEU A 57 4.65 -12.12 11.14
N LEU A 58 4.71 -12.00 9.82
CA LEU A 58 4.72 -13.16 8.92
C LEU A 58 6.08 -13.84 8.96
N LYS A 59 6.14 -15.11 9.35
CA LYS A 59 7.36 -15.92 9.27
C LYS A 59 7.26 -16.84 8.06
N LEU A 60 8.27 -16.78 7.20
CA LEU A 60 8.23 -17.43 5.89
C LEU A 60 9.59 -18.06 5.59
N GLU A 61 9.59 -19.07 4.73
CA GLU A 61 10.80 -19.56 4.07
C GLU A 61 10.66 -19.35 2.56
N LEU A 62 11.74 -18.90 1.93
CA LEU A 62 11.84 -18.81 0.47
C LEU A 62 13.11 -19.54 0.02
N LYS A 63 12.94 -20.62 -0.72
CA LYS A 63 14.04 -21.39 -1.28
C LYS A 63 14.09 -21.22 -2.79
N ALA A 64 15.24 -20.81 -3.30
CA ALA A 64 15.47 -20.47 -4.70
C ALA A 64 16.95 -20.63 -5.08
N ASP A 65 17.28 -20.60 -6.37
CA ASP A 65 18.63 -20.25 -6.81
C ASP A 65 18.78 -18.73 -6.70
N PHE A 66 19.34 -18.24 -5.59
CA PHE A 66 19.45 -16.80 -5.35
C PHE A 66 20.54 -16.18 -6.21
N SER A 67 21.55 -16.95 -6.63
CA SER A 67 22.52 -16.45 -7.60
C SER A 67 21.81 -16.10 -8.91
N CYS A 68 20.96 -16.98 -9.44
CA CYS A 68 20.20 -16.70 -10.65
C CYS A 68 19.24 -15.52 -10.46
N LEU A 69 18.41 -15.56 -9.41
CA LEU A 69 17.39 -14.53 -9.13
C LEU A 69 18.00 -13.13 -8.90
N LEU A 70 19.01 -13.02 -8.02
CA LEU A 70 19.55 -11.71 -7.62
C LEU A 70 20.54 -11.15 -8.65
N ASN A 71 21.06 -11.98 -9.56
CA ASN A 71 21.86 -11.50 -10.69
C ASN A 71 21.00 -11.07 -11.88
N ASP A 72 19.74 -11.50 -11.96
CA ASP A 72 18.78 -11.10 -12.98
C ASP A 72 18.14 -9.74 -12.67
N VAL A 73 18.90 -8.69 -12.98
CA VAL A 73 18.56 -7.29 -12.69
C VAL A 73 18.33 -6.45 -13.94
N GLY A 74 18.40 -7.06 -15.13
CA GLY A 74 18.25 -6.38 -16.42
C GLY A 74 16.83 -5.89 -16.69
N GLU A 75 16.65 -5.11 -17.76
CA GLU A 75 15.31 -4.65 -18.17
C GLU A 75 14.39 -5.81 -18.57
N ASN A 76 14.94 -6.85 -19.22
CA ASN A 76 14.21 -8.05 -19.64
C ASN A 76 14.31 -9.21 -18.63
N ARG A 77 14.39 -8.89 -17.34
CA ARG A 77 14.44 -9.90 -16.26
C ARG A 77 13.14 -10.69 -16.16
N ASP A 78 13.27 -11.93 -15.74
CA ASP A 78 12.18 -12.90 -15.71
C ASP A 78 11.76 -13.28 -14.29
N TYR A 79 10.66 -14.01 -14.24
CA TYR A 79 10.16 -14.64 -13.04
C TYR A 79 10.87 -15.99 -12.81
N HIS A 80 11.43 -16.17 -11.63
CA HIS A 80 12.15 -17.38 -11.21
C HIS A 80 11.27 -18.21 -10.29
N LYS A 81 11.20 -19.52 -10.51
CA LYS A 81 10.43 -20.42 -9.65
C LYS A 81 11.10 -20.55 -8.29
N CYS A 82 10.31 -20.46 -7.22
CA CYS A 82 10.77 -20.57 -5.84
C CYS A 82 9.82 -21.44 -5.03
N GLN A 83 10.38 -22.14 -4.04
CA GLN A 83 9.58 -22.84 -3.03
C GLN A 83 9.32 -21.88 -1.87
N PHE A 84 8.06 -21.55 -1.67
CA PHE A 84 7.59 -20.66 -0.60
C PHE A 84 6.92 -21.51 0.47
N LYS A 85 7.25 -21.27 1.74
CA LYS A 85 6.61 -21.95 2.87
C LYS A 85 6.10 -20.91 3.87
N LEU A 86 4.83 -21.01 4.20
CA LEU A 86 4.24 -20.27 5.33
C LEU A 86 4.51 -21.04 6.62
N ASP A 87 5.14 -20.40 7.59
CA ASP A 87 5.29 -20.95 8.94
C ASP A 87 3.98 -20.71 9.68
N ASP A 88 3.12 -21.73 9.68
CA ASP A 88 1.88 -21.71 10.44
C ASP A 88 2.18 -22.18 11.87
N HIS A 89 1.93 -21.30 12.84
CA HIS A 89 2.17 -21.56 14.25
C HIS A 89 1.47 -22.85 14.76
N ASP A 90 0.41 -23.30 14.08
CA ASP A 90 -0.39 -24.46 14.46
C ASP A 90 -0.09 -25.74 13.66
N ASN A 91 0.73 -25.68 12.60
CA ASN A 91 0.95 -26.83 11.71
C ASN A 91 2.44 -27.01 11.36
N LEU A 92 3.10 -27.92 12.09
CA LEU A 92 4.53 -28.27 11.99
C LEU A 92 5.03 -28.61 10.57
N SER A 93 4.15 -28.85 9.61
CA SER A 93 4.50 -29.18 8.23
C SER A 93 4.53 -27.99 7.26
N GLY A 94 3.86 -26.87 7.57
CA GLY A 94 3.79 -25.64 6.77
C GLY A 94 3.23 -25.83 5.34
N ILE A 95 2.46 -24.86 4.84
CA ILE A 95 1.95 -24.92 3.47
C ILE A 95 3.09 -24.57 2.50
N LYS A 96 3.47 -25.51 1.63
CA LYS A 96 4.44 -25.30 0.55
C LYS A 96 3.72 -24.89 -0.73
N ILE A 97 4.12 -23.74 -1.28
CA ILE A 97 3.56 -23.15 -2.48
C ILE A 97 4.71 -22.91 -3.46
N GLU A 98 4.56 -23.39 -4.69
CA GLU A 98 5.44 -22.94 -5.77
C GLU A 98 5.02 -21.54 -6.20
N VAL A 99 5.90 -20.57 -6.02
CA VAL A 99 5.68 -19.18 -6.40
C VAL A 99 6.69 -18.78 -7.46
N GLU A 100 6.42 -17.69 -8.16
CA GLU A 100 7.40 -17.09 -9.05
C GLU A 100 7.84 -15.74 -8.48
N VAL A 101 9.14 -15.47 -8.48
CA VAL A 101 9.73 -14.26 -7.90
C VAL A 101 10.65 -13.59 -8.91
N MET A 102 10.59 -12.27 -9.01
CA MET A 102 11.51 -11.47 -9.82
C MET A 102 12.07 -10.29 -9.01
N THR A 103 13.22 -9.75 -9.41
CA THR A 103 13.74 -8.50 -8.84
C THR A 103 12.91 -7.29 -9.33
N ARG A 104 12.78 -6.25 -8.51
CA ARG A 104 12.04 -5.02 -8.85
C ARG A 104 12.71 -3.75 -8.34
N GLY A 105 12.16 -2.61 -8.78
CA GLY A 105 12.69 -1.28 -8.50
C GLY A 105 13.64 -0.81 -9.59
N ASN A 106 13.99 0.48 -9.58
CA ASN A 106 14.95 1.05 -10.52
C ASN A 106 16.30 1.24 -9.85
N PHE A 107 16.35 2.04 -8.77
CA PHE A 107 17.58 2.31 -8.03
C PHE A 107 18.08 1.10 -7.24
N ARG A 108 17.25 0.57 -6.33
CA ARG A 108 17.58 -0.58 -5.48
C ARG A 108 17.73 -1.91 -6.24
N ARG A 109 17.41 -1.98 -7.53
CA ARG A 109 17.67 -3.15 -8.40
C ARG A 109 19.10 -3.21 -8.92
N GLN A 110 19.77 -2.06 -9.00
CA GLN A 110 21.13 -1.98 -9.53
C GLN A 110 22.13 -2.52 -8.50
N LYS A 111 23.04 -3.42 -8.94
CA LYS A 111 23.96 -4.16 -8.05
C LYS A 111 24.91 -3.27 -7.25
N GLN A 112 25.26 -2.09 -7.78
CA GLN A 112 26.07 -1.12 -7.06
C GLN A 112 25.38 -0.53 -5.83
N ASN A 113 24.04 -0.58 -5.79
CA ASN A 113 23.24 0.00 -4.70
C ASN A 113 22.80 -1.07 -3.69
N CYS A 114 22.35 -2.24 -4.18
CA CYS A 114 21.88 -3.35 -3.36
C CYS A 114 22.37 -4.69 -3.91
N ASN A 115 22.81 -5.58 -3.02
CA ASN A 115 23.07 -6.99 -3.36
C ASN A 115 21.84 -7.88 -3.20
N PHE A 116 20.78 -7.36 -2.56
CA PHE A 116 19.51 -8.04 -2.37
C PHE A 116 18.36 -7.06 -2.67
N PRO A 117 17.97 -6.89 -3.95
CA PRO A 117 16.97 -5.91 -4.33
C PRO A 117 15.57 -6.24 -3.80
N PRO A 118 14.63 -5.27 -3.80
CA PRO A 118 13.22 -5.55 -3.57
C PRO A 118 12.69 -6.58 -4.57
N LEU A 119 11.72 -7.37 -4.16
CA LEU A 119 11.21 -8.52 -4.92
C LEU A 119 9.74 -8.31 -5.32
N ARG A 120 9.31 -9.01 -6.36
CA ARG A 120 7.90 -9.11 -6.73
C ARG A 120 7.53 -10.58 -6.81
N PHE A 121 6.59 -10.97 -5.95
CA PHE A 121 6.04 -12.31 -5.91
C PHE A 121 4.85 -12.41 -6.85
N LYS A 122 4.68 -13.58 -7.46
CA LYS A 122 3.51 -13.98 -8.22
C LYS A 122 3.06 -15.33 -7.67
N PHE A 123 1.84 -15.37 -7.16
CA PHE A 123 1.28 -16.55 -6.51
C PHE A 123 0.29 -17.25 -7.45
N PRO A 124 0.30 -18.59 -7.52
CA PRO A 124 -0.74 -19.33 -8.22
C PRO A 124 -2.04 -19.25 -7.41
N GLU A 125 -3.08 -18.64 -7.98
CA GLU A 125 -4.34 -18.35 -7.27
C GLU A 125 -4.94 -19.56 -6.56
N LYS A 126 -4.94 -20.73 -7.21
CA LYS A 126 -5.49 -21.96 -6.61
C LYS A 126 -4.71 -22.44 -5.39
N ALA A 127 -3.42 -22.14 -5.31
CA ALA A 127 -2.53 -22.61 -4.24
C ALA A 127 -2.55 -21.71 -3.00
N ILE A 128 -3.09 -20.49 -3.11
CA ILE A 128 -3.20 -19.52 -2.01
C ILE A 128 -4.60 -19.41 -1.41
N VAL A 129 -5.59 -20.13 -1.95
CA VAL A 129 -6.94 -20.21 -1.36
C VAL A 129 -6.87 -20.78 0.05
N GLY A 130 -7.52 -20.14 1.02
CA GLY A 130 -7.50 -20.54 2.42
C GLY A 130 -6.21 -20.20 3.16
N THR A 131 -5.29 -19.46 2.54
CA THR A 131 -4.04 -19.00 3.18
C THR A 131 -4.08 -17.51 3.48
N GLU A 132 -3.11 -17.03 4.27
CA GLU A 132 -2.87 -15.59 4.49
C GLU A 132 -2.66 -14.78 3.20
N PHE A 133 -2.29 -15.44 2.09
CA PHE A 133 -2.08 -14.83 0.78
C PHE A 133 -3.30 -14.95 -0.15
N GLU A 134 -4.46 -15.40 0.34
CA GLU A 134 -5.66 -15.50 -0.49
C GLU A 134 -6.00 -14.16 -1.18
N GLY A 135 -6.34 -14.23 -2.47
CA GLY A 135 -6.61 -13.07 -3.33
C GLY A 135 -5.36 -12.31 -3.79
N GLN A 136 -4.17 -12.67 -3.32
CA GLN A 136 -2.93 -11.94 -3.64
C GLN A 136 -2.23 -12.52 -4.88
N SER A 137 -2.66 -12.15 -6.07
CA SER A 137 -2.05 -12.67 -7.32
C SER A 137 -0.59 -12.23 -7.50
N LYS A 138 -0.28 -10.97 -7.20
CA LYS A 138 1.06 -10.38 -7.28
C LYS A 138 1.28 -9.45 -6.11
N LEU A 139 2.43 -9.57 -5.45
CA LEU A 139 2.78 -8.70 -4.33
C LEU A 139 4.16 -8.10 -4.49
N LYS A 140 4.27 -6.83 -4.11
CA LYS A 140 5.55 -6.16 -3.94
C LYS A 140 6.11 -6.51 -2.57
N TYR A 141 7.40 -6.78 -2.52
CA TYR A 141 8.13 -7.05 -1.30
C TYR A 141 9.32 -6.11 -1.19
N VAL A 142 9.38 -5.35 -0.10
CA VAL A 142 10.52 -4.50 0.22
C VAL A 142 11.48 -5.31 1.09
N SER A 143 12.69 -5.49 0.58
CA SER A 143 13.75 -6.29 1.20
C SER A 143 14.84 -5.42 1.82
N HIS A 144 15.78 -6.07 2.52
CA HIS A 144 16.85 -5.44 3.29
C HIS A 144 17.97 -4.81 2.46
N CYS A 145 17.95 -4.85 1.12
CA CYS A 145 18.94 -4.25 0.21
C CYS A 145 20.40 -4.76 0.33
N GLN A 146 21.04 -4.71 1.51
CA GLN A 146 22.43 -5.13 1.75
C GLN A 146 22.49 -6.26 2.80
N SER A 147 22.76 -7.49 2.36
CA SER A 147 22.82 -8.67 3.24
C SER A 147 23.94 -8.63 4.29
N ASN A 148 25.04 -7.93 3.98
CA ASN A 148 26.28 -7.96 4.76
C ASN A 148 26.42 -6.77 5.72
N LEU A 149 25.48 -5.82 5.69
CA LEU A 149 25.52 -4.59 6.48
C LEU A 149 24.29 -4.53 7.39
N GLY A 150 24.50 -4.72 8.70
CA GLY A 150 23.40 -4.84 9.67
C GLY A 150 22.43 -3.64 9.72
N GLY A 151 22.88 -2.44 9.40
CA GLY A 151 22.05 -1.23 9.44
C GLY A 151 20.92 -1.18 8.40
N PHE A 152 21.05 -1.89 7.27
CA PHE A 152 20.06 -1.80 6.19
C PHE A 152 18.73 -2.49 6.50
N GLU A 153 18.77 -3.53 7.33
CA GLU A 153 17.54 -4.17 7.82
C GLU A 153 16.73 -3.19 8.68
N GLN A 154 17.41 -2.40 9.53
CA GLN A 154 16.77 -1.35 10.32
C GLN A 154 16.16 -0.27 9.43
N ASN A 155 16.79 0.10 8.32
CA ASN A 155 16.23 1.04 7.35
C ASN A 155 14.90 0.54 6.75
N THR A 156 14.81 -0.76 6.48
CA THR A 156 13.59 -1.40 5.97
C THR A 156 12.47 -1.37 7.01
N ILE A 157 12.79 -1.59 8.29
CA ILE A 157 11.83 -1.49 9.38
C ILE A 157 11.38 -0.05 9.59
N LYS A 158 12.28 0.94 9.45
CA LYS A 158 11.91 2.37 9.46
C LYS A 158 10.94 2.69 8.33
N GLU A 159 11.20 2.22 7.10
CA GLU A 159 10.28 2.39 5.96
C GLU A 159 8.90 1.77 6.24
N TYR A 160 8.86 0.56 6.80
CA TYR A 160 7.62 -0.09 7.25
C TYR A 160 6.85 0.78 8.25
N LEU A 161 7.53 1.33 9.26
CA LEU A 161 6.89 2.19 10.26
C LEU A 161 6.36 3.50 9.65
N ILE A 162 6.99 4.03 8.59
CA ILE A 162 6.47 5.20 7.87
C ILE A 162 5.12 4.89 7.22
N TYR A 163 4.95 3.73 6.57
CA TYR A 163 3.65 3.30 6.07
C TYR A 163 2.63 3.19 7.20
N LYS A 164 3.00 2.58 8.34
CA LYS A 164 2.12 2.44 9.51
C LYS A 164 1.72 3.80 10.11
N MET A 165 2.63 4.78 10.16
CA MET A 165 2.30 6.15 10.55
C MET A 165 1.31 6.78 9.57
N TYR A 166 1.52 6.62 8.25
CA TYR A 166 0.61 7.17 7.26
C TYR A 166 -0.79 6.51 7.32
N ASN A 167 -0.88 5.24 7.71
CA ASN A 167 -2.17 4.58 7.95
C ASN A 167 -3.01 5.23 9.06
N LEU A 168 -2.37 5.91 10.03
CA LEU A 168 -3.08 6.66 11.07
C LEU A 168 -3.59 8.02 10.57
N ILE A 169 -2.98 8.58 9.53
CA ILE A 169 -3.37 9.88 8.94
C ILE A 169 -4.53 9.70 7.96
N GLU A 170 -4.47 8.67 7.12
CA GLU A 170 -5.35 8.51 5.97
C GLU A 170 -5.72 7.03 5.79
N ALA A 171 -7.01 6.71 5.82
CA ALA A 171 -7.50 5.34 5.62
C ALA A 171 -7.26 4.84 4.17
N HIS A 172 -7.18 5.78 3.23
CA HIS A 172 -6.91 5.56 1.81
C HIS A 172 -5.40 5.42 1.50
N SER A 173 -4.65 4.86 2.42
CA SER A 173 -3.19 4.65 2.32
C SER A 173 -2.85 3.20 2.01
N TYR A 174 -1.65 2.94 1.51
CA TYR A 174 -1.15 1.57 1.37
C TYR A 174 -1.01 0.87 2.73
N ARG A 175 -1.54 -0.34 2.85
CA ARG A 175 -1.21 -1.21 3.98
C ARG A 175 0.06 -2.00 3.73
N VAL A 176 0.73 -2.36 4.81
CA VAL A 176 1.97 -3.15 4.81
C VAL A 176 1.88 -4.24 5.88
N ARG A 177 2.49 -5.39 5.62
CA ARG A 177 2.67 -6.43 6.65
C ARG A 177 4.13 -6.82 6.76
N LEU A 178 4.68 -6.64 7.96
CA LEU A 178 6.05 -7.02 8.27
C LEU A 178 6.19 -8.54 8.22
N SER A 179 7.32 -8.97 7.70
CA SER A 179 7.69 -10.37 7.60
C SER A 179 9.15 -10.59 7.98
N GLN A 180 9.45 -11.81 8.36
CA GLN A 180 10.80 -12.33 8.48
C GLN A 180 10.91 -13.55 7.58
N ILE A 181 11.71 -13.42 6.52
CA ILE A 181 11.91 -14.49 5.55
C ILE A 181 13.27 -15.15 5.80
N LEU A 182 13.26 -16.47 5.92
CA LEU A 182 14.45 -17.30 5.79
C LEU A 182 14.68 -17.60 4.30
N PHE A 183 15.64 -16.90 3.70
CA PHE A 183 16.07 -17.14 2.33
C PHE A 183 17.07 -18.29 2.33
N ILE A 184 16.79 -19.37 1.60
CA ILE A 184 17.62 -20.59 1.53
C ILE A 184 18.08 -20.81 0.09
N ASP A 185 19.38 -20.73 -0.17
CA ASP A 185 19.92 -21.01 -1.49
C ASP A 185 19.80 -22.51 -1.82
N SER A 186 19.19 -22.81 -2.95
CA SER A 186 18.92 -24.17 -3.37
C SER A 186 20.17 -24.90 -3.88
N ILE A 187 21.21 -24.16 -4.27
CA ILE A 187 22.48 -24.67 -4.79
C ILE A 187 23.49 -24.80 -3.64
N THR A 188 23.81 -23.70 -2.95
CA THR A 188 24.85 -23.69 -1.90
C THR A 188 24.35 -24.20 -0.55
N LYS A 189 23.03 -24.20 -0.33
CA LYS A 189 22.37 -24.47 0.96
C LYS A 189 22.60 -23.41 2.03
N ASP A 190 23.28 -22.31 1.69
CA ASP A 190 23.40 -21.17 2.59
C ASP A 190 22.02 -20.58 2.88
N SER A 191 21.89 -19.98 4.07
CA SER A 191 20.65 -19.32 4.43
C SER A 191 20.88 -18.03 5.16
N ILE A 192 19.94 -17.10 4.97
CA ILE A 192 19.97 -15.79 5.59
C ILE A 192 18.54 -15.42 5.99
N LYS A 193 18.36 -15.08 7.27
CA LYS A 193 17.08 -14.64 7.81
C LYS A 193 17.06 -13.13 7.89
N ARG A 194 16.08 -12.49 7.23
CA ARG A 194 15.98 -11.02 7.19
C ARG A 194 14.54 -10.54 7.31
N TYR A 195 14.39 -9.37 7.89
CA TYR A 195 13.14 -8.63 7.87
C TYR A 195 12.92 -7.93 6.52
N GLY A 196 11.65 -7.83 6.15
CA GLY A 196 11.14 -7.04 5.04
C GLY A 196 9.62 -7.00 5.14
N PHE A 197 8.94 -6.36 4.20
CA PHE A 197 7.48 -6.25 4.28
C PHE A 197 6.82 -6.36 2.92
N PHE A 198 5.62 -6.94 2.93
CA PHE A 198 4.73 -6.90 1.77
C PHE A 198 3.99 -5.57 1.74
N LEU A 199 3.75 -5.06 0.53
CA LEU A 199 3.01 -3.84 0.26
C LEU A 199 1.74 -4.16 -0.53
N GLU A 200 0.61 -3.62 -0.07
CA GLU A 200 -0.71 -3.77 -0.69
C GLU A 200 -0.69 -3.39 -2.17
N ASP A 201 -1.38 -4.15 -3.03
CA ASP A 201 -1.48 -3.77 -4.44
C ASP A 201 -2.33 -2.50 -4.58
N ARG A 202 -1.92 -1.61 -5.48
CA ARG A 202 -2.60 -0.33 -5.69
C ARG A 202 -4.08 -0.48 -6.06
N ASN A 203 -4.42 -1.55 -6.79
CA ASN A 203 -5.80 -1.82 -7.14
C ASN A 203 -6.60 -2.24 -5.93
N ASP A 204 -6.00 -3.00 -5.00
CA ASP A 204 -6.65 -3.42 -3.74
C ASP A 204 -6.88 -2.21 -2.83
N VAL A 205 -5.91 -1.28 -2.76
CA VAL A 205 -6.10 0.01 -2.07
C VAL A 205 -7.28 0.77 -2.67
N ALA A 206 -7.33 0.90 -4.00
CA ALA A 206 -8.41 1.63 -4.67
C ALA A 206 -9.77 0.97 -4.41
N ALA A 207 -9.84 -0.34 -4.65
CA ALA A 207 -10.98 -1.22 -4.48
C ALA A 207 -11.63 -1.11 -3.09
N ARG A 208 -10.86 -1.34 -2.02
CA ARG A 208 -11.39 -1.32 -0.64
C ARG A 208 -11.89 0.05 -0.18
N ASN A 209 -11.59 1.08 -0.95
CA ASN A 209 -12.01 2.45 -0.70
C ASN A 209 -13.07 2.95 -1.71
N GLY A 210 -13.65 2.05 -2.51
CA GLY A 210 -14.67 2.37 -3.52
C GLY A 210 -14.15 3.31 -4.62
N LYS A 211 -12.88 3.17 -4.99
CA LYS A 211 -12.17 4.04 -5.95
C LYS A 211 -11.47 3.23 -7.02
N SER A 212 -11.02 3.93 -8.06
CA SER A 212 -10.12 3.42 -9.09
C SER A 212 -8.82 4.22 -9.11
N VAL A 213 -7.74 3.57 -9.55
CA VAL A 213 -6.49 4.26 -9.86
C VAL A 213 -6.66 4.98 -11.19
N LEU A 214 -6.45 6.30 -11.20
CA LEU A 214 -6.56 7.13 -12.40
C LEU A 214 -5.20 7.71 -12.79
N HIS A 215 -4.99 7.85 -14.09
CA HIS A 215 -3.76 8.42 -14.65
C HIS A 215 -4.08 9.73 -15.34
N TYR A 216 -3.80 10.83 -14.64
CA TYR A 216 -3.96 12.17 -15.19
C TYR A 216 -2.65 12.68 -15.77
N LYS A 217 -2.74 13.45 -16.86
CA LYS A 217 -1.60 14.23 -17.36
C LYS A 217 -1.61 15.60 -16.69
N ASN A 218 -0.46 16.00 -16.12
CA ASN A 218 -0.23 17.34 -15.57
C ASN A 218 -1.18 17.78 -14.43
N ILE A 219 -1.73 16.84 -13.66
CA ILE A 219 -2.61 17.18 -12.55
C ILE A 219 -1.85 17.91 -11.44
N LYS A 220 -2.42 18.98 -10.89
CA LYS A 220 -1.77 19.79 -9.86
C LYS A 220 -2.30 19.44 -8.48
N GLN A 221 -1.50 19.74 -7.46
CA GLN A 221 -1.90 19.52 -6.07
C GLN A 221 -3.20 20.23 -5.69
N TYR A 222 -3.46 21.42 -6.24
CA TYR A 222 -4.70 22.16 -5.99
C TYR A 222 -5.94 21.57 -6.69
N ASN A 223 -5.78 20.54 -7.53
CA ASN A 223 -6.88 19.75 -8.07
C ASN A 223 -7.24 18.54 -7.17
N MET A 224 -6.42 18.24 -6.16
CA MET A 224 -6.67 17.14 -5.23
C MET A 224 -7.67 17.55 -4.14
N LEU A 225 -8.24 16.55 -3.46
CA LEU A 225 -8.97 16.75 -2.22
C LEU A 225 -8.08 17.51 -1.23
N ARG A 226 -8.55 18.71 -0.84
CA ARG A 226 -7.73 19.68 -0.09
C ARG A 226 -7.19 19.12 1.22
N THR A 227 -8.05 18.48 2.02
CA THR A 227 -7.65 17.88 3.30
C THR A 227 -6.57 16.80 3.11
N ASN A 228 -6.71 15.95 2.10
CA ASN A 228 -5.74 14.90 1.77
C ASN A 228 -4.38 15.49 1.38
N ILE A 229 -4.33 16.46 0.46
CA ILE A 229 -3.05 16.98 -0.05
C ILE A 229 -2.31 17.86 0.95
N VAL A 230 -3.02 18.58 1.84
CA VAL A 230 -2.43 19.33 2.95
C VAL A 230 -1.76 18.36 3.93
N LYS A 231 -2.49 17.33 4.39
CA LYS A 231 -1.97 16.30 5.29
C LYS A 231 -0.79 15.53 4.68
N LEU A 232 -0.89 15.15 3.41
CA LEU A 232 0.20 14.51 2.67
C LEU A 232 1.44 15.40 2.64
N SER A 233 1.30 16.70 2.32
CA SER A 233 2.44 17.62 2.25
C SER A 233 3.13 17.79 3.60
N LEU A 234 2.36 17.85 4.69
CA LEU A 234 2.89 17.89 6.06
C LEU A 234 3.52 16.56 6.47
N PHE A 235 2.95 15.43 6.09
CA PHE A 235 3.52 14.11 6.35
C PHE A 235 4.87 13.94 5.68
N GLN A 236 4.97 14.28 4.39
CA GLN A 236 6.23 14.23 3.64
C GLN A 236 7.27 15.18 4.24
N LEU A 237 6.84 16.35 4.74
CA LEU A 237 7.69 17.25 5.51
C LEU A 237 8.16 16.59 6.81
N MET A 238 7.27 15.96 7.58
CA MET A 238 7.57 15.31 8.87
C MET A 238 8.67 14.27 8.73
N ILE A 239 8.55 13.38 7.73
CA ILE A 239 9.53 12.30 7.48
C ILE A 239 10.75 12.78 6.67
N GLY A 240 10.75 14.04 6.22
CA GLY A 240 11.84 14.62 5.43
C GLY A 240 11.99 13.99 4.06
N ASN A 241 10.88 13.63 3.41
CA ASN A 241 10.87 13.06 2.08
C ASN A 241 10.61 14.15 1.03
N SER A 242 11.55 14.28 0.10
CA SER A 242 11.44 15.19 -1.03
C SER A 242 11.25 14.47 -2.37
N ASP A 243 11.30 13.14 -2.39
CA ASP A 243 11.21 12.30 -3.57
C ASP A 243 9.76 11.93 -3.91
N TRP A 244 8.92 12.95 -4.14
CA TRP A 244 7.52 12.76 -4.58
C TRP A 244 7.05 13.92 -5.45
N ASN A 245 6.16 13.65 -6.41
CA ASN A 245 5.60 14.69 -7.28
C ASN A 245 4.23 14.27 -7.82
N VAL A 246 3.18 15.04 -7.48
CA VAL A 246 1.81 14.79 -7.95
C VAL A 246 1.67 14.97 -9.46
N GLU A 247 2.29 15.99 -10.04
CA GLU A 247 2.19 16.27 -11.48
C GLU A 247 2.84 15.19 -12.35
N ARG A 248 3.97 14.65 -11.88
CA ARG A 248 4.72 13.60 -12.56
C ARG A 248 4.27 12.19 -12.17
N LEU A 249 3.32 12.06 -11.24
CA LEU A 249 2.95 10.78 -10.62
C LEU A 249 4.15 10.00 -10.08
N HIS A 250 5.15 10.73 -9.57
CA HIS A 250 6.35 10.15 -8.99
C HIS A 250 6.09 9.87 -7.50
N ASN A 251 6.14 8.60 -7.11
CA ASN A 251 5.87 8.13 -5.74
C ASN A 251 4.49 8.57 -5.21
N ILE A 252 3.52 8.73 -6.12
CA ILE A 252 2.13 9.11 -5.87
C ILE A 252 1.23 8.31 -6.82
N ASP A 253 0.24 7.60 -6.27
CA ASP A 253 -0.92 7.14 -7.04
C ASP A 253 -2.10 8.08 -6.82
N ILE A 254 -2.95 8.21 -7.84
CA ILE A 254 -4.15 9.04 -7.77
C ILE A 254 -5.38 8.14 -7.72
N LEU A 255 -6.18 8.30 -6.66
CA LEU A 255 -7.42 7.57 -6.46
C LEU A 255 -8.62 8.49 -6.60
N SER A 256 -9.63 8.06 -7.35
CA SER A 256 -10.90 8.76 -7.48
C SER A 256 -12.05 7.78 -7.68
N VAL A 257 -13.28 8.21 -7.45
CA VAL A 257 -14.48 7.43 -7.80
C VAL A 257 -14.58 7.31 -9.32
N ASP A 258 -14.42 8.43 -10.01
CA ASP A 258 -14.39 8.54 -11.47
C ASP A 258 -13.57 9.78 -11.89
N GLU A 259 -13.53 10.05 -13.20
CA GLU A 259 -12.76 11.16 -13.77
C GLU A 259 -13.31 12.55 -13.42
N ASN A 260 -14.58 12.64 -13.01
CA ASN A 260 -15.27 13.90 -12.68
C ASN A 260 -15.24 14.23 -11.18
N SER A 261 -14.91 13.25 -10.35
CA SER A 261 -14.80 13.38 -8.90
C SER A 261 -13.47 14.00 -8.49
N ILE A 262 -13.46 14.73 -7.37
CA ILE A 262 -12.22 15.29 -6.82
C ILE A 262 -11.29 14.14 -6.40
N PRO A 263 -10.12 13.98 -7.04
CA PRO A 263 -9.21 12.89 -6.76
C PRO A 263 -8.40 13.10 -5.48
N MET A 264 -7.78 12.04 -4.98
CA MET A 264 -6.88 12.06 -3.83
C MET A 264 -5.51 11.50 -4.21
N ALA A 265 -4.47 12.01 -3.56
CA ALA A 265 -3.12 11.53 -3.73
C ALA A 265 -2.77 10.52 -2.63
N VAL A 266 -2.17 9.40 -3.02
CA VAL A 266 -1.72 8.33 -2.12
C VAL A 266 -0.23 8.11 -2.32
N PRO A 267 0.62 8.48 -1.34
CA PRO A 267 2.05 8.34 -1.42
C PRO A 267 2.51 6.89 -1.18
N PHE A 268 3.63 6.54 -1.82
CA PHE A 268 4.36 5.29 -1.63
C PHE A 268 5.86 5.52 -1.87
N ASP A 269 6.68 4.49 -1.65
CA ASP A 269 8.17 4.53 -1.74
C ASP A 269 8.77 5.59 -0.78
N PHE A 270 8.93 5.21 0.48
CA PHE A 270 9.42 6.10 1.54
C PHE A 270 10.89 5.87 1.88
N ASP A 271 11.60 5.03 1.13
CA ASP A 271 13.01 4.70 1.36
C ASP A 271 13.94 5.92 1.34
N TRP A 272 13.60 6.91 0.52
CA TRP A 272 14.34 8.15 0.35
C TRP A 272 13.86 9.26 1.30
N SER A 273 13.56 8.89 2.54
CA SER A 273 13.14 9.83 3.60
C SER A 273 14.28 10.15 4.55
N GLY A 274 14.42 11.43 4.93
CA GLY A 274 15.45 11.88 5.87
C GLY A 274 15.37 11.19 7.25
N ILE A 275 14.18 10.74 7.66
CA ILE A 275 13.98 9.96 8.90
C ILE A 275 14.65 8.58 8.87
N ILE A 276 14.88 8.00 7.68
CA ILE A 276 15.57 6.72 7.53
C ILE A 276 17.09 6.93 7.55
N ASN A 277 17.56 8.03 6.92
CA ASN A 277 18.96 8.42 6.83
C ASN A 277 19.85 7.30 6.23
N GLN A 278 19.46 6.76 5.08
CA GLN A 278 20.25 5.71 4.42
C GLN A 278 21.61 6.22 3.95
N ALA A 279 22.62 5.34 3.85
CA ALA A 279 23.98 5.74 3.47
C ALA A 279 24.06 6.42 2.08
N TYR A 280 23.18 6.04 1.16
CA TYR A 280 23.07 6.64 -0.18
C TYR A 280 22.04 7.78 -0.24
N PHE A 281 21.45 8.17 0.89
CA PHE A 281 20.54 9.30 0.96
C PHE A 281 21.32 10.59 0.67
N THR A 282 21.06 11.19 -0.48
CA THR A 282 21.52 12.54 -0.80
C THR A 282 20.43 13.55 -0.44
N LEU A 283 20.81 14.61 0.28
CA LEU A 283 19.94 15.76 0.49
C LEU A 283 19.63 16.42 -0.87
N ASP A 284 18.39 16.86 -1.06
CA ASP A 284 18.04 17.74 -2.18
C ASP A 284 19.01 18.92 -2.19
N PRO A 285 19.72 19.22 -3.30
CA PRO A 285 20.69 20.32 -3.37
C PRO A 285 20.12 21.70 -3.00
N ALA A 286 18.80 21.86 -3.07
CA ALA A 286 18.11 23.07 -2.62
C ALA A 286 17.99 23.19 -1.09
N ILE A 287 18.36 22.15 -0.32
CA ILE A 287 18.36 22.15 1.14
C ILE A 287 19.78 22.48 1.64
N ALA A 288 19.92 23.56 2.39
CA ALA A 288 21.18 23.93 2.99
C ALA A 288 21.65 22.85 4.01
N PRO A 289 22.95 22.48 4.03
CA PRO A 289 23.46 21.43 4.92
C PRO A 289 23.24 21.70 6.42
N ASP A 290 23.19 22.97 6.80
CA ASP A 290 23.03 23.50 8.16
C ASP A 290 21.58 23.87 8.51
N ALA A 291 20.63 23.69 7.58
CA ALA A 291 19.23 23.96 7.86
C ALA A 291 18.78 23.13 9.07
N LYS A 292 18.30 23.82 10.12
CA LYS A 292 17.86 23.28 11.43
C LYS A 292 17.08 21.95 11.33
N TYR A 293 16.42 21.70 10.21
CA TYR A 293 15.58 20.53 10.00
C TYR A 293 15.88 19.68 8.76
N LYS A 294 16.85 20.00 7.89
CA LYS A 294 17.13 19.24 6.62
C LYS A 294 15.85 18.74 5.89
N ARG A 295 14.79 19.53 5.93
CA ARG A 295 13.42 19.20 5.50
C ARG A 295 12.98 20.21 4.45
N LYS A 296 12.23 19.75 3.46
CA LYS A 296 11.66 20.61 2.40
C LYS A 296 10.17 20.41 2.32
N TYR A 297 9.42 21.48 2.56
CA TYR A 297 7.98 21.49 2.31
C TYR A 297 7.75 21.63 0.81
N LYS A 298 7.02 20.67 0.21
CA LYS A 298 6.70 20.64 -1.24
C LYS A 298 5.21 20.84 -1.53
N GLY A 299 4.44 21.32 -0.56
CA GLY A 299 3.04 21.68 -0.75
C GLY A 299 2.86 23.09 -1.32
N PHE A 300 1.65 23.41 -1.78
CA PHE A 300 1.25 24.79 -2.07
C PHE A 300 1.06 25.60 -0.78
N ARG A 301 1.01 26.93 -0.92
CA ARG A 301 0.64 27.84 0.15
C ARG A 301 -0.87 27.77 0.39
N TRP A 302 -1.27 26.83 1.23
CA TRP A 302 -2.65 26.67 1.72
C TRP A 302 -3.04 27.81 2.66
N SER A 303 -4.34 27.93 2.95
CA SER A 303 -4.83 28.94 3.87
C SER A 303 -4.37 28.64 5.31
N ASP A 304 -4.29 29.67 6.15
CA ASP A 304 -3.96 29.50 7.58
C ASP A 304 -4.93 28.51 8.24
N LYS A 305 -6.22 28.60 7.91
CA LYS A 305 -7.25 27.65 8.38
C LYS A 305 -6.98 26.20 7.98
N ASP A 306 -6.60 25.96 6.72
CA ASP A 306 -6.29 24.59 6.26
C ASP A 306 -5.07 24.02 6.98
N LEU A 307 -4.06 24.86 7.22
CA LEU A 307 -2.85 24.47 7.95
C LEU A 307 -3.13 24.23 9.43
N GLU A 308 -3.90 25.10 10.08
CA GLU A 308 -4.28 24.98 11.50
C GLU A 308 -5.06 23.68 11.76
N LEU A 309 -6.03 23.35 10.90
CA LEU A 309 -6.76 22.08 10.99
C LEU A 309 -5.81 20.89 10.85
N ALA A 310 -4.92 20.93 9.86
CA ALA A 310 -3.96 19.84 9.67
C ALA A 310 -2.94 19.77 10.82
N PHE A 311 -2.50 20.89 11.39
CA PHE A 311 -1.63 20.88 12.58
C PHE A 311 -2.33 20.26 13.79
N SER A 312 -3.61 20.57 14.01
CA SER A 312 -4.43 19.94 15.05
C SER A 312 -4.42 18.42 14.91
N ASP A 313 -4.71 17.92 13.71
CA ASP A 313 -4.70 16.48 13.42
C ASP A 313 -3.33 15.84 13.72
N PHE A 314 -2.23 16.51 13.35
CA PHE A 314 -0.89 16.01 13.65
C PHE A 314 -0.58 16.06 15.15
N TYR A 315 -1.00 17.08 15.89
CA TYR A 315 -0.80 17.11 17.35
C TYR A 315 -1.49 15.94 18.05
N GLU A 316 -2.71 15.57 17.62
CA GLU A 316 -3.40 14.38 18.11
C GLU A 316 -2.65 13.08 17.79
N LEU A 317 -1.93 13.04 16.66
CA LEU A 317 -1.15 11.89 16.21
C LEU A 317 0.26 11.81 16.81
N LYS A 318 0.70 12.80 17.59
CA LYS A 318 2.05 12.83 18.17
C LYS A 318 2.34 11.60 19.03
N GLU A 319 1.53 11.35 20.05
CA GLU A 319 1.71 10.21 20.94
C GLU A 319 1.49 8.87 20.20
N PRO A 320 0.45 8.71 19.35
CA PRO A 320 0.33 7.54 18.49
C PRO A 320 1.57 7.21 17.65
N PHE A 321 2.23 8.22 17.04
CA PHE A 321 3.46 7.99 16.27
C PHE A 321 4.62 7.56 17.17
N LEU A 322 4.82 8.23 18.30
CA LEU A 322 5.89 7.87 19.23
C LEU A 322 5.68 6.46 19.78
N ASN A 323 4.46 6.10 20.18
CA ASN A 323 4.15 4.76 20.67
C ASN A 323 4.41 3.70 19.60
N LEU A 324 3.98 3.92 18.35
CA LEU A 324 4.26 3.02 17.24
C LEU A 324 5.77 2.74 17.07
N ILE A 325 6.63 3.75 17.24
CA ILE A 325 8.08 3.62 17.16
C ILE A 325 8.63 2.87 18.39
N LEU A 326 8.25 3.31 19.58
CA LEU A 326 8.78 2.81 20.85
C LEU A 326 8.37 1.35 21.12
N GLU A 327 7.18 0.95 20.72
CA GLU A 327 6.66 -0.41 20.88
C GLU A 327 7.15 -1.38 19.80
N CYS A 328 7.72 -0.89 18.70
CA CYS A 328 8.24 -1.74 17.63
C CYS A 328 9.40 -2.61 18.15
N LYS A 329 9.15 -3.90 18.35
CA LYS A 329 10.13 -4.86 18.89
C LYS A 329 11.30 -5.15 17.95
N TYR A 330 11.14 -4.80 16.66
CA TYR A 330 12.08 -5.10 15.59
C TYR A 330 13.07 -3.95 15.33
N LEU A 331 12.77 -2.76 15.86
CA LEU A 331 13.64 -1.59 15.80
C LEU A 331 14.57 -1.59 17.01
N ASN A 332 15.87 -1.42 16.78
CA ASN A 332 16.86 -1.35 17.85
C ASN A 332 16.76 -0.03 18.64
N LYS A 333 17.39 0.03 19.81
CA LYS A 333 17.29 1.19 20.72
C LYS A 333 17.76 2.50 20.08
N GLU A 334 18.87 2.46 19.36
CA GLU A 334 19.43 3.63 18.66
C GLU A 334 18.46 4.16 17.60
N SER A 335 17.97 3.28 16.73
CA SER A 335 17.01 3.64 15.69
C SER A 335 15.68 4.14 16.27
N LYS A 336 15.22 3.63 17.41
CA LYS A 336 14.05 4.18 18.12
C LYS A 336 14.28 5.63 18.55
N LEU A 337 15.44 5.91 19.13
CA LEU A 337 15.81 7.27 19.55
C LEU A 337 15.90 8.20 18.34
N ASP A 338 16.64 7.82 17.30
CA ASP A 338 16.83 8.62 16.09
C ASP A 338 15.50 8.99 15.43
N VAL A 339 14.63 8.00 15.21
CA VAL A 339 13.34 8.20 14.55
C VAL A 339 12.43 9.06 15.42
N SER A 340 12.40 8.83 16.73
CA SER A 340 11.59 9.63 17.67
C SER A 340 12.06 11.08 17.73
N GLU A 341 13.35 11.32 17.86
CA GLU A 341 13.94 12.67 17.83
C GLU A 341 13.66 13.37 16.50
N TYR A 342 13.72 12.64 15.38
CA TYR A 342 13.37 13.19 14.08
C TYR A 342 11.91 13.66 14.08
N ILE A 343 10.97 12.83 14.53
CA ILE A 343 9.55 13.20 14.63
C ILE A 343 9.33 14.40 15.56
N LEU A 344 9.98 14.44 16.72
CA LEU A 344 9.87 15.57 17.66
C LEU A 344 10.31 16.90 17.04
N LYS A 345 11.39 16.89 16.23
CA LYS A 345 11.82 18.09 15.50
C LYS A 345 10.79 18.61 14.49
N PHE A 346 9.91 17.75 13.97
CA PHE A 346 8.77 18.21 13.15
C PHE A 346 7.72 18.92 14.01
N TYR A 347 7.43 18.38 15.20
CA TYR A 347 6.50 19.04 16.14
C TYR A 347 7.02 20.40 16.61
N ASP A 348 8.32 20.52 16.88
CA ASP A 348 8.95 21.82 17.18
C ASP A 348 8.81 22.83 16.02
N LEU A 349 8.87 22.34 14.77
CA LEU A 349 8.70 23.17 13.58
C LEU A 349 7.28 23.72 13.49
N ILE A 350 6.26 22.86 13.60
CA ILE A 350 4.86 23.28 13.45
C ILE A 350 4.33 24.07 14.67
N ALA A 351 4.97 23.93 15.84
CA ALA A 351 4.65 24.71 17.04
C ALA A 351 5.23 26.13 17.02
N SER A 352 6.16 26.44 16.12
CA SER A 352 6.84 27.73 16.03
C SER A 352 6.31 28.55 14.85
N PRO A 353 5.53 29.63 15.07
CA PRO A 353 5.03 30.48 13.98
C PRO A 353 6.16 31.05 13.10
N LYS A 354 7.33 31.31 13.70
CA LYS A 354 8.54 31.73 12.99
C LYS A 354 9.04 30.64 12.04
N ASP A 355 9.11 29.40 12.49
CA ASP A 355 9.58 28.28 11.68
C ASP A 355 8.53 27.89 10.61
N VAL A 356 7.24 27.89 10.93
CA VAL A 356 6.15 27.71 9.96
C VAL A 356 6.25 28.75 8.83
N LYS A 357 6.39 30.04 9.18
CA LYS A 357 6.57 31.10 8.19
C LYS A 357 7.79 30.87 7.31
N LYS A 358 8.92 30.46 7.91
CA LYS A 358 10.19 30.27 7.22
C LYS A 358 10.19 29.04 6.31
N TYR A 359 9.76 27.89 6.80
CA TYR A 359 9.95 26.59 6.13
C TYR A 359 8.72 26.14 5.33
N ILE A 360 7.52 26.56 5.72
CA ILE A 360 6.28 26.22 5.02
C ILE A 360 5.86 27.41 4.16
N LEU A 361 5.50 28.54 4.74
CA LEU A 361 4.83 29.61 3.98
C LEU A 361 5.72 30.29 2.94
N LYS A 362 6.91 30.76 3.32
CA LYS A 362 7.80 31.56 2.44
C LYS A 362 8.22 30.80 1.18
N ASN A 363 8.50 29.50 1.32
CA ASN A 363 9.02 28.66 0.24
C ASN A 363 7.92 27.99 -0.60
N SER A 364 6.65 28.11 -0.21
CA SER A 364 5.53 27.52 -0.93
C SER A 364 5.06 28.38 -2.10
N PRO A 365 4.79 27.79 -3.27
CA PRO A 365 4.15 28.51 -4.37
C PRO A 365 2.71 28.91 -4.00
N LYS A 366 2.29 30.07 -4.47
CA LYS A 366 0.88 30.49 -4.36
C LYS A 366 0.02 29.62 -5.26
N ILE A 367 -1.20 29.32 -4.82
CA ILE A 367 -2.21 28.73 -5.69
C ILE A 367 -2.55 29.78 -6.75
N PRO A 368 -2.58 29.42 -8.05
CA PRO A 368 -3.05 30.33 -9.09
C PRO A 368 -4.48 30.77 -8.76
N THR A 369 -4.69 32.07 -8.57
CA THR A 369 -6.03 32.64 -8.58
C THR A 369 -6.47 32.64 -10.04
N GLY A 370 -7.56 31.94 -10.36
CA GLY A 370 -8.10 31.94 -11.73
C GLY A 370 -8.28 33.38 -12.23
N GLY A 371 -7.80 33.63 -13.45
CA GLY A 371 -8.14 34.83 -14.20
C GLY A 371 -9.53 34.71 -14.83
#